data_AF-A0A0K2UIA9-F1
#
_entry.id   AF-A0A0K2UIA9-F1
#
_cell.length_a   1.000
_cell.length_b   1.000
_cell.length_c   1.000
_cell.angle_alpha   90.00
_cell.angle_beta   90.00
_cell.angle_gamma   90.00
#
_symmetry.space_group_name_H-M   'P 1'
#
loop_
_entity.id
_entity.type
_entity.pdbx_description
1 polymer ?
#
loop_
_entity_poly.entity_id
_entity_poly.type
_entity_poly.pdbx_seq_one_letter_code
_entity_poly.pdbx_strand_id
1 'polypeptide(L)'
;GTLIDLCGATLIWRSAEGLSYSPTYKQLEQCIDNLNAGRPQCPVGLHTLVVPRKNSKNTKPEAQPFVYLNCGHVQGRHNWGNLNDNNGSKTCPICLCPSSVAQLTMGTEPGLYTDCLPPEFCFVPCGHMASERTVKYWAS
;
A
#
# COMPACT_ATOMS: atom_id res chain seq x y z
N GLY A 1 4.94 10.32 17.56
CA GLY A 1 3.58 10.62 17.09
C GLY A 1 2.65 9.60 17.70
N THR A 2 1.34 9.76 17.58
CA THR A 2 0.39 8.76 18.07
C THR A 2 -0.70 8.57 17.03
N LEU A 3 -0.95 7.31 16.65
CA LEU A 3 -2.07 6.93 15.79
C LEU A 3 -3.12 6.30 16.69
N ILE A 4 -4.32 6.88 16.72
CA ILE A 4 -5.44 6.38 17.52
C ILE A 4 -6.57 6.05 16.55
N ASP A 5 -7.02 4.80 16.55
CA ASP A 5 -8.20 4.39 15.79
C ASP A 5 -9.42 4.34 16.72
N LEU A 6 -10.44 5.13 16.39
CA LEU A 6 -11.69 5.25 17.15
C LEU A 6 -12.87 4.75 16.31
N CYS A 7 -12.89 3.44 16.01
CA CYS A 7 -14.00 2.74 15.35
C CYS A 7 -14.64 3.52 14.19
N GLY A 8 -13.83 4.06 13.29
CA GLY A 8 -14.28 4.85 12.13
C GLY A 8 -13.59 6.21 11.96
N ALA A 9 -12.84 6.67 12.97
CA ALA A 9 -11.98 7.84 12.86
C ALA A 9 -10.54 7.50 13.24
N THR A 10 -9.60 7.73 12.31
CA THR A 10 -8.17 7.66 12.60
C THR A 10 -7.66 9.05 12.97
N LEU A 11 -7.25 9.22 14.23
CA LEU A 11 -6.57 10.42 14.70
C LEU A 11 -5.07 10.22 14.58
N ILE A 12 -4.40 11.18 13.95
CA ILE A 12 -2.95 11.19 13.78
C ILE A 12 -2.40 12.39 14.54
N TRP A 13 -1.60 12.13 15.57
CA TRP A 13 -0.87 13.17 16.29
C TRP A 13 0.61 13.16 15.90
N ARG A 14 1.12 14.35 15.58
CA ARG A 14 2.52 14.66 15.30
C ARG A 14 2.85 15.99 16.00
N SER A 15 4.08 16.14 16.48
CA SER A 15 4.56 17.45 16.97
C SER A 15 4.61 18.46 15.82
N ALA A 16 4.57 19.76 16.12
CA ALA A 16 4.69 20.81 15.10
C ALA A 16 5.99 20.68 14.29
N GLU A 17 7.11 20.41 14.98
CA GLU A 17 8.39 20.08 14.35
C GLU A 17 8.26 18.82 13.47
N GLY A 18 7.64 17.76 13.99
CA GLY A 18 7.41 16.54 13.23
C GLY A 18 6.59 16.75 11.96
N LEU A 19 5.56 17.60 12.00
CA LEU A 19 4.77 17.98 10.82
C LEU A 19 5.57 18.83 9.83
N SER A 20 6.52 19.65 10.30
CA SER A 20 7.39 20.42 9.42
C SER A 20 8.30 19.55 8.55
N TYR A 21 8.57 18.32 9.00
CA TYR A 21 9.31 17.29 8.25
C TYR A 21 8.41 16.37 7.42
N SER A 22 7.09 16.53 7.47
CA SER A 22 6.20 15.79 6.59
C SER A 22 6.42 16.21 5.14
N PRO A 23 6.26 15.27 4.20
CA PRO A 23 6.33 15.62 2.78
C PRO A 23 5.18 16.52 2.36
N THR A 24 5.33 17.13 1.20
CA THR A 24 4.24 17.86 0.54
C THR A 24 3.38 16.90 -0.30
N TYR A 25 2.14 17.28 -0.57
CA TYR A 25 1.27 16.55 -1.50
C TYR A 25 1.96 16.29 -2.86
N LYS A 26 2.67 17.29 -3.40
CA LYS A 26 3.41 17.16 -4.66
C LYS A 26 4.49 16.08 -4.58
N GLN A 27 5.20 15.97 -3.46
CA GLN A 27 6.22 14.94 -3.30
C GLN A 27 5.61 13.54 -3.17
N LEU A 28 4.43 13.39 -2.55
CA LEU A 28 3.71 12.12 -2.52
C LEU A 28 3.25 11.69 -3.92
N GLU A 29 2.74 12.62 -4.72
CA GLU A 29 2.40 12.35 -6.13
C GLU A 29 3.65 11.96 -6.94
N GLN A 30 4.77 12.65 -6.72
CA GLN A 30 6.05 12.28 -7.36
C GLN A 30 6.53 10.88 -6.94
N CYS A 31 6.28 10.46 -5.70
CA CYS A 31 6.59 9.11 -5.26
C CYS A 31 5.79 8.06 -6.03
N ILE A 32 4.49 8.31 -6.27
CA ILE A 32 3.66 7.44 -7.12
C ILE A 32 4.20 7.41 -8.55
N ASP A 33 4.63 8.55 -9.07
CA ASP A 33 5.15 8.66 -10.44
C ASP A 33 6.45 7.90 -10.61
N ASN A 34 7.37 8.04 -9.67
CA ASN A 34 8.63 7.31 -9.67
C ASN A 34 8.39 5.79 -9.57
N LEU A 35 7.46 5.37 -8.70
CA LEU A 35 7.09 3.96 -8.55
C LEU A 35 6.52 3.37 -9.85
N ASN A 36 5.57 4.07 -10.47
CA ASN A 36 4.93 3.63 -11.70
C ASN A 36 5.87 3.72 -12.92
N ALA A 37 6.80 4.68 -12.94
CA ALA A 37 7.83 4.81 -13.97
C ALA A 37 8.80 3.61 -13.97
N GLY A 38 8.97 2.94 -12.83
CA GLY A 38 9.69 1.67 -12.72
C GLY A 38 9.02 0.50 -13.47
N ARG A 39 7.78 0.67 -13.92
CA ARG A 39 6.98 -0.33 -14.65
C ARG A 39 7.04 -1.73 -13.99
N PRO A 40 6.64 -1.85 -12.71
CA PRO A 40 6.67 -3.14 -12.02
C PRO A 40 5.83 -4.17 -12.78
N GLN A 41 6.36 -5.38 -12.98
CA GLN A 41 5.67 -6.43 -13.72
C GLN A 41 4.90 -7.36 -12.78
N CYS A 42 3.68 -7.72 -13.18
CA CYS A 42 2.89 -8.75 -12.52
C CYS A 42 3.53 -10.13 -12.79
N PRO A 43 3.98 -10.86 -11.76
CA PRO A 43 4.72 -12.11 -11.94
C PRO A 43 3.87 -13.22 -12.58
N VAL A 44 2.53 -13.17 -12.42
CA VAL A 44 1.60 -14.19 -12.94
C VAL A 44 0.79 -13.73 -14.14
N GLY A 45 0.58 -12.42 -14.29
CA GLY A 45 -0.24 -11.85 -15.35
C GLY A 45 0.55 -11.24 -16.50
N LEU A 46 1.87 -11.15 -16.37
CA LEU A 46 2.81 -10.62 -17.39
C LEU A 46 2.40 -9.26 -17.98
N HIS A 47 1.78 -8.42 -17.15
CA HIS A 47 1.42 -7.04 -17.48
C HIS A 47 1.99 -6.10 -16.43
N THR A 48 2.09 -4.81 -16.79
CA THR A 48 2.61 -3.78 -15.88
C THR A 48 1.58 -3.44 -14.81
N LEU A 49 2.00 -3.46 -13.55
CA LEU A 49 1.22 -3.02 -12.41
C LEU A 49 1.30 -1.49 -12.27
N VAL A 50 0.21 -0.89 -11.81
CA VAL A 50 0.10 0.56 -11.64
C VAL A 50 -0.58 0.85 -10.30
N VAL A 51 0.15 1.51 -9.40
CA VAL A 51 -0.44 2.02 -8.16
C VAL A 51 -1.33 3.23 -8.51
N PRO A 52 -2.62 3.22 -8.14
CA PRO A 52 -3.54 4.27 -8.52
C PRO A 52 -3.25 5.56 -7.75
N ARG A 53 -3.44 6.70 -8.43
CA ARG A 53 -3.54 8.01 -7.77
C ARG A 53 -4.95 8.18 -7.19
N LYS A 54 -5.09 8.97 -6.12
CA LYS A 54 -6.42 9.33 -5.59
C LYS A 54 -7.20 10.04 -6.72
N ASN A 55 -8.36 9.52 -7.07
CA ASN A 55 -9.25 9.96 -8.17
C ASN A 55 -8.89 9.51 -9.60
N SER A 56 -7.88 8.66 -9.81
CA SER A 56 -7.65 8.05 -11.12
C SER A 56 -8.64 6.91 -11.37
N LYS A 57 -9.57 7.10 -12.33
CA LYS A 57 -10.50 6.06 -12.78
C LYS A 57 -9.95 5.19 -13.91
N ASN A 58 -8.72 5.45 -14.36
CA ASN A 58 -8.18 4.86 -15.60
C ASN A 58 -7.27 3.64 -15.38
N THR A 59 -7.01 3.22 -14.14
CA THR A 59 -6.24 2.01 -13.91
C THR A 59 -7.11 0.79 -14.20
N LYS A 60 -6.68 -0.04 -15.15
CA LYS A 60 -7.35 -1.30 -15.44
C LYS A 60 -7.37 -2.18 -14.19
N PRO A 61 -8.49 -2.85 -13.85
CA PRO A 61 -8.60 -3.64 -12.62
C PRO A 61 -7.50 -4.69 -12.45
N GLU A 62 -7.04 -5.32 -13.54
CA GLU A 62 -5.95 -6.30 -13.52
C GLU A 62 -4.60 -5.68 -13.15
N ALA A 63 -4.33 -4.43 -13.56
CA ALA A 63 -3.09 -3.72 -13.32
C ALA A 63 -2.97 -3.20 -11.87
N GLN A 64 -4.06 -3.22 -11.10
CA GLN A 64 -4.02 -2.84 -9.69
C GLN A 64 -3.16 -3.85 -8.90
N PRO A 65 -2.08 -3.41 -8.24
CA PRO A 65 -1.31 -4.29 -7.37
C PRO A 65 -2.07 -4.64 -6.09
N PHE A 66 -1.98 -5.92 -5.73
CA PHE A 66 -2.47 -6.50 -4.48
C PHE A 66 -1.32 -7.25 -3.81
N VAL A 67 -1.22 -7.09 -2.48
CA VAL A 67 -0.24 -7.79 -1.64
C VAL A 67 -0.90 -8.94 -0.89
N TYR A 68 -0.21 -10.08 -0.84
CA TYR A 68 -0.53 -11.22 0.01
C TYR A 68 0.14 -11.00 1.36
N LEU A 69 -0.61 -10.47 2.32
CA LEU A 69 -0.09 -9.94 3.60
C LEU A 69 0.73 -10.94 4.43
N ASN A 70 0.46 -12.24 4.32
CA ASN A 70 1.19 -13.26 5.07
C ASN A 70 2.58 -13.58 4.47
N CYS A 71 2.80 -13.32 3.18
CA CYS A 71 4.04 -13.68 2.49
C CYS A 71 4.72 -12.52 1.75
N GLY A 72 4.09 -11.34 1.69
CA GLY A 72 4.62 -10.13 1.05
C GLY A 72 4.59 -10.14 -0.48
N HIS A 73 4.19 -11.24 -1.12
CA HIS A 73 4.13 -11.31 -2.58
C HIS A 73 3.10 -10.34 -3.17
N VAL A 74 3.48 -9.65 -4.24
CA VAL A 74 2.65 -8.66 -4.93
C VAL A 74 2.34 -9.11 -6.34
N GLN A 75 1.09 -8.91 -6.76
CA GLN A 75 0.63 -9.24 -8.11
C GLN A 75 -0.64 -8.47 -8.48
N GLY A 76 -1.08 -8.62 -9.73
CA GLY A 76 -2.32 -8.03 -10.24
C GLY A 76 -3.58 -8.74 -9.73
N ARG A 77 -4.73 -8.09 -9.90
CA ARG A 77 -6.03 -8.65 -9.49
C ARG A 77 -6.36 -9.90 -10.31
N HIS A 78 -6.77 -10.98 -9.63
CA HIS A 78 -7.34 -12.16 -10.26
C HIS A 78 -8.36 -12.89 -9.38
N ASN A 79 -9.15 -13.76 -10.01
CA ASN A 79 -10.22 -14.50 -9.32
C ASN A 79 -9.78 -15.87 -8.76
N TRP A 80 -8.64 -16.40 -9.21
CA TRP A 80 -8.10 -17.68 -8.71
C TRP A 80 -7.76 -17.65 -7.21
N GLY A 81 -7.70 -18.84 -6.60
CA GLY A 81 -7.15 -19.07 -5.26
C GLY A 81 -8.05 -18.67 -4.11
N ASN A 82 -9.35 -18.47 -4.31
CA ASN A 82 -10.28 -18.14 -3.21
C ASN A 82 -10.43 -19.36 -2.27
N LEU A 83 -10.30 -19.13 -0.96
CA LEU A 83 -10.45 -20.16 0.07
C LEU A 83 -11.88 -20.27 0.65
N ASN A 84 -12.78 -19.36 0.28
CA ASN A 84 -14.17 -19.27 0.74
C ASN A 84 -14.31 -19.31 2.27
N ASP A 85 -13.32 -18.77 2.99
CA ASP A 85 -13.40 -18.57 4.42
C ASP A 85 -14.16 -17.26 4.76
N ASN A 86 -14.47 -17.07 6.04
CA ASN A 86 -15.15 -15.85 6.50
C ASN A 86 -14.30 -14.57 6.31
N ASN A 87 -12.99 -14.72 6.06
CA ASN A 87 -12.03 -13.64 5.96
C ASN A 87 -11.72 -13.23 4.50
N GLY A 88 -12.29 -13.93 3.51
CA GLY A 88 -12.02 -13.67 2.09
C GLY A 88 -10.57 -13.96 1.67
N SER A 89 -9.89 -14.85 2.37
CA SER A 89 -8.49 -15.19 2.12
C SER A 89 -8.27 -15.83 0.75
N LYS A 90 -7.07 -15.67 0.22
CA LYS A 90 -6.64 -16.28 -1.04
C LYS A 90 -5.32 -17.04 -0.89
N THR A 91 -5.15 -18.07 -1.69
CA THR A 91 -3.87 -18.74 -1.92
C THR A 91 -2.98 -17.87 -2.78
N CYS A 92 -1.76 -17.60 -2.32
CA CYS A 92 -0.74 -16.91 -3.11
C CYS A 92 -0.31 -17.78 -4.30
N PRO A 93 -0.41 -17.31 -5.55
CA PRO A 93 0.02 -18.09 -6.72
C PRO A 93 1.52 -18.37 -6.78
N ILE A 94 2.34 -17.59 -6.07
CA ILE A 94 3.80 -17.70 -6.11
C ILE A 94 4.30 -18.75 -5.12
N CYS A 95 3.81 -18.71 -3.87
CA CYS A 95 4.29 -19.58 -2.80
C CYS A 95 3.23 -20.54 -2.23
N LEU A 96 2.01 -20.53 -2.78
CA LEU A 96 0.88 -21.40 -2.40
C LEU A 96 0.41 -21.28 -0.95
N CYS A 97 0.88 -20.27 -0.21
CA CYS A 97 0.45 -20.02 1.16
C CYS A 97 -0.91 -19.30 1.21
N PRO A 98 -1.83 -19.68 2.12
CA PRO A 98 -3.03 -18.91 2.45
C PRO A 98 -2.66 -17.51 2.99
N SER A 99 -3.35 -16.48 2.50
CA SER A 99 -3.13 -15.10 2.93
C SER A 99 -4.39 -14.25 2.80
N SER A 100 -4.58 -13.32 3.72
CA SER A 100 -5.39 -12.14 3.47
C SER A 100 -4.74 -11.28 2.37
N VAL A 101 -5.55 -10.58 1.60
CA VAL A 101 -5.07 -9.78 0.46
C VAL A 101 -5.53 -8.34 0.63
N ALA A 102 -4.62 -7.39 0.40
CA ALA A 102 -4.91 -5.97 0.43
C ALA A 102 -4.52 -5.29 -0.87
N GLN A 103 -5.28 -4.27 -1.26
CA GLN A 103 -4.93 -3.40 -2.38
C GLN A 103 -3.74 -2.53 -1.97
N LEU A 104 -2.71 -2.49 -2.80
CA LEU A 104 -1.60 -1.55 -2.59
C LEU A 104 -1.97 -0.15 -3.10
N THR A 105 -1.90 0.83 -2.21
CA THR A 105 -2.19 2.24 -2.49
C THR A 105 -1.22 3.15 -1.74
N MET A 106 -0.98 4.35 -2.26
CA MET A 106 -0.34 5.40 -1.48
C MET A 106 -1.42 6.23 -0.77
N GLY A 107 -1.28 6.42 0.54
CA GLY A 107 -2.11 7.37 1.29
C GLY A 107 -1.81 8.81 0.87
N THR A 108 -2.80 9.70 0.94
CA THR A 108 -2.62 11.10 0.53
C THR A 108 -2.35 12.06 1.67
N GLU A 109 -2.48 11.62 2.92
CA GLU A 109 -2.33 12.47 4.10
C GLU A 109 -0.84 12.66 4.41
N PRO A 110 -0.23 13.84 4.20
CA PRO A 110 1.21 13.98 4.36
C PRO A 110 1.67 13.87 5.82
N GLY A 111 0.78 14.16 6.78
CA GLY A 111 1.05 13.94 8.22
C GLY A 111 1.34 12.48 8.57
N LEU A 112 0.90 11.53 7.73
CA LEU A 112 1.20 10.10 7.89
C LEU A 112 2.68 9.81 7.60
N TYR A 113 3.33 10.53 6.70
CA TYR A 113 4.66 10.17 6.25
C TYR A 113 5.76 10.88 7.04
N THR A 114 6.89 10.20 7.24
CA THR A 114 8.10 10.78 7.82
C THR A 114 9.12 11.18 6.76
N ASP A 115 8.87 10.87 5.50
CA ASP A 115 9.75 11.09 4.34
C ASP A 115 9.06 10.82 3.00
N CYS A 116 9.83 10.90 1.92
CA CYS A 116 9.51 10.47 0.56
C CYS A 116 10.48 9.41 0.05
N LEU A 117 10.97 8.52 0.91
CA LEU A 117 11.78 7.38 0.46
C LEU A 117 10.90 6.39 -0.32
N PRO A 118 11.50 5.51 -1.13
CA PRO A 118 10.76 4.49 -1.88
C PRO A 118 9.75 3.74 -0.98
N PRO A 119 8.47 3.62 -1.40
CA PRO A 119 7.43 3.01 -0.58
C PRO A 119 7.45 1.48 -0.72
N GLU A 120 8.49 0.85 -0.18
CA GLU A 120 8.75 -0.60 -0.30
C GLU A 120 8.01 -1.44 0.75
N PHE A 121 7.38 -0.79 1.73
CA PHE A 121 6.64 -1.42 2.82
C PHE A 121 5.17 -1.04 2.75
N CYS A 122 4.30 -1.77 3.45
CA CYS A 122 2.91 -1.38 3.61
C CYS A 122 2.36 -1.70 5.00
N PHE A 123 1.32 -0.99 5.41
CA PHE A 123 0.61 -1.26 6.66
C PHE A 123 -0.30 -2.47 6.54
N VAL A 124 -0.27 -3.35 7.53
CA VAL A 124 -1.21 -4.48 7.67
C VAL A 124 -2.36 -4.03 8.58
N PRO A 125 -3.64 -4.27 8.23
CA PRO A 125 -4.11 -5.04 7.07
C PRO A 125 -4.47 -4.19 5.84
N CYS A 126 -4.29 -2.87 5.87
CA CYS A 126 -4.90 -1.98 4.88
C CYS A 126 -4.17 -1.86 3.53
N GLY A 127 -2.89 -2.26 3.45
CA GLY A 127 -2.11 -2.20 2.21
C GLY A 127 -1.62 -0.80 1.82
N HIS A 128 -1.76 0.19 2.69
CA HIS A 128 -1.19 1.52 2.45
C HIS A 128 0.33 1.44 2.44
N MET A 129 0.92 1.81 1.32
CA MET A 129 2.34 1.77 1.07
C MET A 129 3.04 2.97 1.73
N ALA A 130 4.23 2.73 2.25
CA ALA A 130 5.09 3.76 2.83
C ALA A 130 6.54 3.26 2.87
N SER A 131 7.47 4.15 3.20
CA SER A 131 8.85 3.77 3.46
C SER A 131 8.98 2.96 4.75
N GLU A 132 10.08 2.21 4.87
CA GLU A 132 10.39 1.47 6.11
C GLU A 132 10.37 2.38 7.34
N ARG A 133 10.93 3.59 7.21
CA ARG A 133 11.02 4.58 8.28
C ARG A 133 9.63 5.04 8.73
N THR A 134 8.75 5.31 7.77
CA THR A 134 7.37 5.69 8.07
C THR A 134 6.61 4.55 8.77
N VAL A 135 6.72 3.31 8.27
CA VAL A 135 6.03 2.16 8.89
C VAL A 135 6.55 1.91 10.31
N LYS A 136 7.88 1.91 10.51
CA LYS A 136 8.50 1.74 11.84
C LYS A 136 8.08 2.82 12.83
N TYR A 137 7.91 4.06 12.37
CA TYR A 137 7.48 5.17 13.22
C TYR A 137 6.07 4.98 13.81
N TRP A 138 5.17 4.32 13.08
CA TRP A 138 3.78 4.08 13.52
C TRP A 138 3.55 2.68 14.10
N ALA A 139 4.53 1.78 13.99
CA ALA A 139 4.48 0.44 14.56
C ALA A 139 4.94 0.39 16.03
N SER A 140 5.44 1.51 16.57
CA SER A 140 5.93 1.67 17.95
C SER A 140 4.86 2.20 18.91
#